data_AF-A0A1H3MJT0-F1
#
_entry.id   AF-A0A1H3MJT0-F1
#
_cell.length_a   1.000
_cell.length_b   1.000
_cell.length_c   1.000
_cell.angle_alpha   90.00
_cell.angle_beta   90.00
_cell.angle_gamma   90.00
#
_symmetry.space_group_name_H-M   'P 1'
#
loop_
_entity.id
_entity.type
_entity.pdbx_description
1 polymer ?
#
loop_
_entity_poly.entity_id
_entity_poly.type
_entity_poly.pdbx_seq_one_letter_code
_entity_poly.pdbx_strand_id
1 'polypeptide(L)'
;MSRGLKVTDEEINWIIEKLHYIDLLAVSFYREKTVRVLAEAGISIDLYGTGWETCDFIELPNVHFYGRISADQLVEKMHNAKIVLSTMTWFKDGTHDRVFNGMISGAVALTDTSIYMKEKFNAIRFTNGKLEGVTAGKGTISDKPELVMFELEKKEDEYSYPLLEEIPNIVKYLLKRNDYMQQIADNGRNHALKTETWGARAREMERDLLEFL
;
A
#
# COMPACT_ATOMS: atom_id res chain seq x y z
N MET A 1 5.42 28.45 -17.33
CA MET A 1 6.81 28.38 -16.83
C MET A 1 6.78 28.68 -15.35
N SER A 2 6.78 27.67 -14.51
CA SER A 2 6.66 27.81 -13.05
C SER A 2 7.96 28.35 -12.46
N ARG A 3 7.82 29.34 -11.58
CA ARG A 3 8.90 29.89 -10.76
C ARG A 3 9.37 28.81 -9.79
N GLY A 4 10.47 28.13 -10.12
CA GLY A 4 11.18 27.29 -9.15
C GLY A 4 11.71 28.16 -8.00
N LEU A 5 11.51 27.73 -6.76
CA LEU A 5 12.21 28.31 -5.62
C LEU A 5 13.71 28.11 -5.83
N LYS A 6 14.49 29.20 -5.81
CA LYS A 6 15.95 29.10 -5.79
C LYS A 6 16.37 28.94 -4.33
N VAL A 7 16.82 27.75 -3.99
CA VAL A 7 17.21 27.34 -2.64
C VAL A 7 18.67 26.90 -2.72
N THR A 8 19.50 27.33 -1.79
CA THR A 8 20.91 26.92 -1.71
C THR A 8 21.04 25.48 -1.20
N ASP A 9 22.17 24.82 -1.45
CA ASP A 9 22.41 23.45 -0.94
C ASP A 9 22.35 23.40 0.60
N GLU A 10 22.78 24.46 1.28
CA GLU A 10 22.71 24.58 2.74
C GLU A 10 21.25 24.66 3.23
N GLU A 11 20.42 25.47 2.58
CA GLU A 11 18.99 25.56 2.86
C GLU A 11 18.27 24.23 2.55
N ILE A 12 18.63 23.55 1.46
CA ILE A 12 18.09 22.23 1.12
C ILE A 12 18.46 21.22 2.20
N ASN A 13 19.72 21.16 2.62
CA ASN A 13 20.18 20.25 3.67
C ASN A 13 19.43 20.51 5.00
N TRP A 14 19.28 21.78 5.38
CA TRP A 14 18.53 22.15 6.58
C TRP A 14 17.05 21.75 6.48
N ILE A 15 16.41 21.98 5.32
CA ILE A 15 15.03 21.57 5.07
C ILE A 15 14.90 20.04 5.17
N ILE A 16 15.78 19.28 4.53
CA ILE A 16 15.76 17.81 4.57
C ILE A 16 15.94 17.32 6.01
N GLU A 17 16.90 17.87 6.75
CA GLU A 17 17.15 17.50 8.15
C GLU A 17 15.90 17.73 9.03
N LYS A 18 15.23 18.88 8.90
CA LYS A 18 14.03 19.20 9.69
C LYS A 18 12.80 18.42 9.23
N LEU A 19 12.60 18.26 7.92
CA LEU A 19 11.48 17.53 7.37
C LEU A 19 11.59 16.03 7.62
N HIS A 20 12.80 15.46 7.73
CA HIS A 20 12.98 14.04 8.03
C HIS A 20 12.28 13.63 9.34
N TYR A 21 12.39 14.45 10.39
CA TYR A 21 11.71 14.17 11.64
C TYR A 21 10.18 14.26 11.51
N ILE A 22 9.69 15.26 10.78
CA ILE A 22 8.25 15.44 10.52
C ILE A 22 7.69 14.27 9.70
N ASP A 23 8.43 13.83 8.68
CA ASP A 23 8.13 12.65 7.86
C ASP A 23 8.03 11.39 8.73
N LEU A 24 9.03 11.11 9.56
CA LEU A 24 9.00 9.96 10.49
C LEU A 24 7.78 9.98 11.42
N LEU A 25 7.42 11.16 11.94
CA LEU A 25 6.24 11.34 12.78
C LEU A 25 4.95 11.08 11.99
N ALA A 26 4.84 11.67 10.80
CA ALA A 26 3.66 11.50 9.95
C ALA A 26 3.46 10.03 9.56
N VAL A 27 4.50 9.35 9.07
CA VAL A 27 4.46 7.94 8.73
C VAL A 27 4.05 7.08 9.92
N SER A 28 4.60 7.36 11.11
CA SER A 28 4.23 6.63 12.33
C SER A 28 2.78 6.87 12.72
N PHE A 29 2.31 8.12 12.66
CA PHE A 29 0.93 8.50 12.98
C PHE A 29 -0.08 7.82 12.07
N TYR A 30 0.07 7.90 10.74
CA TYR A 30 -0.89 7.27 9.83
C TYR A 30 -0.81 5.74 9.85
N ARG A 31 0.38 5.17 10.07
CA ARG A 31 0.52 3.72 10.24
C ARG A 31 -0.24 3.23 11.48
N GLU A 32 -0.09 3.91 12.62
CA GLU A 32 -0.86 3.60 13.81
C GLU A 32 -2.37 3.79 13.56
N LYS A 33 -2.76 4.96 13.03
CA LYS A 33 -4.17 5.29 12.74
C LYS A 33 -4.83 4.24 11.84
N THR A 34 -4.13 3.78 10.80
CA THR A 34 -4.65 2.78 9.87
C THR A 34 -4.89 1.44 10.56
N VAL A 35 -3.93 0.94 11.35
CA VAL A 35 -4.08 -0.31 12.09
C VAL A 35 -5.19 -0.18 13.16
N ARG A 36 -5.22 0.94 13.88
CA ARG A 36 -6.24 1.25 14.89
C ARG A 36 -7.65 1.21 14.31
N VAL A 37 -7.88 1.87 13.19
CA VAL A 37 -9.21 1.90 12.53
C VAL A 37 -9.67 0.50 12.11
N LEU A 38 -8.76 -0.37 11.68
CA LEU A 38 -9.09 -1.78 11.42
C LEU A 38 -9.38 -2.55 12.71
N ALA A 39 -8.56 -2.37 13.74
CA ALA A 39 -8.66 -3.05 15.02
C ALA A 39 -9.97 -2.72 15.74
N GLU A 40 -10.31 -1.43 15.87
CA GLU A 40 -11.54 -0.94 16.48
C GLU A 40 -12.79 -1.36 15.70
N ALA A 41 -12.65 -1.59 14.39
CA ALA A 41 -13.72 -2.16 13.57
C ALA A 41 -13.94 -3.67 13.76
N GLY A 42 -13.15 -4.32 14.63
CA GLY A 42 -13.27 -5.75 14.96
C GLY A 42 -12.68 -6.68 13.90
N ILE A 43 -11.79 -6.18 13.03
CA ILE A 43 -11.10 -7.01 12.04
C ILE A 43 -10.00 -7.79 12.73
N SER A 44 -9.88 -9.09 12.45
CA SER A 44 -8.80 -9.92 12.98
C SER A 44 -7.47 -9.53 12.32
N ILE A 45 -6.47 -9.16 13.12
CA ILE A 45 -5.19 -8.63 12.67
C ILE A 45 -4.05 -9.40 13.33
N ASP A 46 -3.16 -9.95 12.51
CA ASP A 46 -1.85 -10.41 12.95
C ASP A 46 -0.84 -9.27 12.81
N LEU A 47 -0.26 -8.83 13.93
CA LEU A 47 0.59 -7.66 14.01
C LEU A 47 2.03 -8.06 14.35
N TYR A 48 2.96 -7.66 13.48
CA TYR A 48 4.39 -7.90 13.63
C TYR A 48 5.17 -6.58 13.59
N GLY A 49 6.31 -6.54 14.26
CA GLY A 49 7.20 -5.38 14.33
C GLY A 49 7.39 -4.86 15.75
N THR A 50 7.96 -3.66 15.85
CA THR A 50 8.30 -2.98 17.11
C THR A 50 7.58 -1.65 17.21
N GLY A 51 7.36 -1.16 18.43
CA GLY A 51 6.71 0.13 18.69
C GLY A 51 5.19 0.03 18.82
N TRP A 52 4.64 -1.18 18.76
CA TRP A 52 3.21 -1.45 18.97
C TRP A 52 2.87 -1.68 20.43
N GLU A 53 3.86 -2.00 21.27
CA GLU A 53 3.72 -2.31 22.70
C GLU A 53 3.07 -1.19 23.51
N THR A 54 3.10 0.04 23.00
CA THR A 54 2.52 1.23 23.63
C THR A 54 1.12 1.56 23.12
N CYS A 55 0.62 0.85 22.09
CA CYS A 55 -0.69 1.09 21.51
C CYS A 55 -1.74 0.31 22.30
N ASP A 56 -2.73 1.00 22.86
CA ASP A 56 -3.86 0.41 23.61
C ASP A 56 -4.69 -0.62 22.81
N PHE A 57 -4.79 -0.47 21.49
CA PHE A 57 -5.56 -1.39 20.66
C PHE A 57 -4.95 -2.80 20.57
N ILE A 58 -3.70 -3.02 21.00
CA ILE A 58 -3.10 -4.37 20.97
C ILE A 58 -3.76 -5.34 21.96
N GLU A 59 -4.44 -4.79 22.97
CA GLU A 59 -5.19 -5.55 23.98
C GLU A 59 -6.59 -5.95 23.48
N LEU A 60 -7.00 -5.49 22.28
CA LEU A 60 -8.28 -5.89 21.70
C LEU A 60 -8.25 -7.39 21.33
N PRO A 61 -9.35 -8.14 21.55
CA PRO A 61 -9.37 -9.60 21.37
C PRO A 61 -9.17 -10.05 19.92
N ASN A 62 -9.34 -9.15 18.95
CA ASN A 62 -9.12 -9.38 17.53
C ASN A 62 -7.72 -8.97 17.04
N VAL A 63 -6.84 -8.50 17.92
CA VAL A 63 -5.46 -8.13 17.57
C VAL A 63 -4.50 -9.16 18.18
N HIS A 64 -3.68 -9.77 17.32
CA HIS A 64 -2.69 -10.77 17.70
C HIS A 64 -1.30 -10.20 17.48
N PHE A 65 -0.70 -9.63 18.54
CA PHE A 65 0.64 -9.05 18.49
C PHE A 65 1.73 -10.08 18.76
N TYR A 66 2.64 -10.26 17.81
CA TYR A 66 3.70 -11.29 17.84
C TYR A 66 5.12 -10.72 18.00
N GLY A 67 5.26 -9.40 18.12
CA GLY A 67 6.57 -8.74 18.20
C GLY A 67 7.37 -8.79 16.90
N ARG A 68 8.69 -8.63 17.03
CA ARG A 68 9.61 -8.57 15.89
C ARG A 68 9.97 -9.96 15.37
N ILE A 69 9.89 -10.11 14.05
CA ILE A 69 10.35 -11.30 13.31
C ILE A 69 11.38 -10.87 12.25
N SER A 70 12.10 -11.85 11.70
CA SER A 70 13.03 -11.60 10.60
C SER A 70 12.31 -11.41 9.25
N ALA A 71 13.01 -10.87 8.25
CA ALA A 71 12.41 -10.56 6.95
C ALA A 71 11.97 -11.82 6.19
N ASP A 72 12.73 -12.91 6.29
CA ASP A 72 12.39 -14.24 5.74
C ASP A 72 11.12 -14.81 6.38
N GLN A 73 11.01 -14.75 7.71
CA GLN A 73 9.80 -15.16 8.42
C GLN A 73 8.58 -14.32 8.02
N LEU A 74 8.77 -13.02 7.78
CA LEU A 74 7.67 -12.14 7.38
C LEU A 74 7.05 -12.57 6.04
N VAL A 75 7.86 -13.00 5.08
CA VAL A 75 7.36 -13.50 3.78
C VAL A 75 6.51 -14.76 3.97
N GLU A 76 6.92 -15.68 4.85
CA GLU A 76 6.10 -16.84 5.19
C GLU A 76 4.76 -16.45 5.82
N LYS A 77 4.73 -15.41 6.66
CA LYS A 77 3.48 -14.87 7.21
C LYS A 77 2.60 -14.25 6.13
N MET A 78 3.18 -13.53 5.18
CA MET A 78 2.42 -12.96 4.06
C MET A 78 1.74 -14.03 3.20
N HIS A 79 2.37 -15.19 3.00
CA HIS A 79 1.75 -16.32 2.28
C HIS A 79 0.48 -16.88 2.96
N ASN A 80 0.37 -16.73 4.28
CA ASN A 80 -0.79 -17.18 5.04
C ASN A 80 -1.84 -16.07 5.22
N ALA A 81 -1.52 -14.83 4.84
CA ALA A 81 -2.40 -13.69 4.98
C ALA A 81 -3.39 -13.58 3.82
N LYS A 82 -4.62 -13.16 4.12
CA LYS A 82 -5.62 -12.81 3.10
C LYS A 82 -5.35 -11.44 2.48
N ILE A 83 -4.96 -10.49 3.34
CA ILE A 83 -4.71 -9.09 2.99
C ILE A 83 -3.40 -8.69 3.68
N VAL A 84 -2.50 -8.04 2.95
CA VAL A 84 -1.27 -7.47 3.48
C VAL A 84 -1.40 -5.95 3.46
N LEU A 85 -1.38 -5.34 4.65
CA LEU A 85 -1.41 -3.89 4.80
C LEU A 85 -0.02 -3.29 4.58
N SER A 86 0.04 -2.24 3.78
CA SER A 86 1.17 -1.34 3.63
C SER A 86 0.73 0.10 3.88
N THR A 87 1.63 0.89 4.46
CA THR A 87 1.53 2.34 4.50
C THR A 87 2.83 2.88 3.94
N MET A 88 2.76 3.74 2.94
CA MET A 88 3.90 4.32 2.27
C MET A 88 4.65 5.27 3.22
N THR A 89 5.96 5.32 3.06
CA THR A 89 6.75 6.48 3.48
C THR A 89 6.31 7.70 2.69
N TRP A 90 6.62 8.93 3.11
CA TRP A 90 6.15 10.16 2.46
C TRP A 90 6.84 10.46 1.10
N PHE A 91 7.05 9.42 0.29
CA PHE A 91 7.46 9.46 -1.11
C PHE A 91 6.21 9.55 -1.99
N LYS A 92 6.04 10.66 -2.70
CA LYS A 92 4.82 10.87 -3.50
C LYS A 92 4.82 10.16 -4.85
N ASP A 93 5.98 9.72 -5.33
CA ASP A 93 6.11 8.99 -6.60
C ASP A 93 7.00 7.75 -6.47
N GLY A 94 6.54 6.80 -5.66
CA GLY A 94 7.25 5.56 -5.40
C GLY A 94 6.37 4.52 -4.74
N THR A 95 6.97 3.43 -4.28
CA THR A 95 6.28 2.33 -3.61
C THR A 95 7.20 1.64 -2.61
N HIS A 96 6.65 0.77 -1.78
CA HIS A 96 7.38 -0.06 -0.83
C HIS A 96 7.30 -1.52 -1.25
N ASP A 97 8.41 -2.25 -1.12
CA ASP A 97 8.51 -3.67 -1.46
C ASP A 97 7.42 -4.55 -0.81
N ARG A 98 6.90 -4.16 0.37
CA ARG A 98 5.81 -4.83 1.09
C ARG A 98 4.56 -5.00 0.24
N VAL A 99 4.24 -4.05 -0.63
CA VAL A 99 3.09 -4.16 -1.55
C VAL A 99 3.31 -5.33 -2.50
N PHE A 100 4.49 -5.41 -3.11
CA PHE A 100 4.83 -6.45 -4.07
C PHE A 100 5.02 -7.80 -3.39
N ASN A 101 5.65 -7.85 -2.23
CA ASN A 101 5.78 -9.08 -1.44
C ASN A 101 4.41 -9.61 -1.04
N GLY A 102 3.45 -8.74 -0.68
CA GLY A 102 2.06 -9.14 -0.41
C GLY A 102 1.39 -9.74 -1.65
N MET A 103 1.48 -9.06 -2.80
CA MET A 103 0.95 -9.56 -4.07
C MET A 103 1.57 -10.89 -4.49
N ILE A 104 2.91 -10.98 -4.48
CA ILE A 104 3.68 -12.19 -4.81
C ILE A 104 3.40 -13.32 -3.81
N SER A 105 2.99 -13.00 -2.58
CA SER A 105 2.58 -14.00 -1.60
C SER A 105 1.19 -14.56 -1.87
N GLY A 106 0.40 -13.94 -2.76
CA GLY A 106 -0.98 -14.32 -3.06
C GLY A 106 -2.00 -13.67 -2.14
N ALA A 107 -1.60 -12.62 -1.42
CA ALA A 107 -2.50 -11.81 -0.62
C ALA A 107 -2.96 -10.57 -1.41
N VAL A 108 -4.13 -10.04 -1.06
CA VAL A 108 -4.54 -8.71 -1.55
C VAL A 108 -3.66 -7.66 -0.88
N ALA A 109 -2.92 -6.87 -1.66
CA ALA A 109 -2.24 -5.71 -1.13
C ALA A 109 -3.26 -4.60 -0.79
N LEU A 110 -3.18 -4.06 0.41
CA LEU A 110 -3.94 -2.90 0.87
C LEU A 110 -2.95 -1.79 1.18
N THR A 111 -3.01 -0.67 0.47
CA THR A 111 -2.02 0.41 0.62
C THR A 111 -2.63 1.79 0.44
N ASP A 112 -2.06 2.80 1.08
CA ASP A 112 -2.34 4.18 0.70
C ASP A 112 -1.74 4.48 -0.69
N THR A 113 -2.24 5.53 -1.34
CA THR A 113 -1.86 5.86 -2.71
C THR A 113 -0.52 6.59 -2.81
N SER A 114 0.16 6.35 -3.93
CA SER A 114 1.23 7.19 -4.46
C SER A 114 0.98 7.44 -5.96
N ILE A 115 1.70 8.40 -6.57
CA ILE A 115 1.60 8.67 -8.01
C ILE A 115 1.95 7.40 -8.80
N TYR A 116 3.13 6.81 -8.57
CA TYR A 116 3.52 5.51 -9.13
C TYR A 116 2.42 4.45 -9.04
N MET A 117 1.85 4.22 -7.84
CA MET A 117 0.82 3.20 -7.66
C MET A 117 -0.43 3.53 -8.48
N LYS A 118 -0.84 4.81 -8.50
CA LYS A 118 -1.96 5.30 -9.32
C LYS A 118 -1.68 5.24 -10.82
N GLU A 119 -0.45 5.08 -11.28
CA GLU A 119 -0.16 4.96 -12.72
C GLU A 119 -0.05 3.52 -13.19
N LYS A 120 0.38 2.63 -12.29
CA LYS A 120 0.77 1.26 -12.66
C LYS A 120 -0.29 0.21 -12.41
N PHE A 121 -1.18 0.40 -11.45
CA PHE A 121 -2.04 -0.69 -10.99
C PHE A 121 -3.52 -0.35 -11.01
N ASN A 122 -4.35 -1.32 -11.34
CA ASN A 122 -5.79 -1.21 -11.15
C ASN A 122 -6.14 -1.48 -9.69
N ALA A 123 -7.00 -0.65 -9.11
CA ALA A 123 -7.42 -0.81 -7.71
C ALA A 123 -8.93 -0.92 -7.59
N ILE A 124 -9.42 -1.34 -6.42
CA ILE A 124 -10.83 -1.18 -6.07
C ILE A 124 -11.07 0.13 -5.32
N ARG A 125 -12.26 0.69 -5.48
CA ARG A 125 -12.78 1.78 -4.64
C ARG A 125 -14.25 1.58 -4.30
N PHE A 126 -14.70 2.19 -3.21
CA PHE A 126 -16.12 2.40 -2.97
C PHE A 126 -16.52 3.78 -3.47
N THR A 127 -17.50 3.82 -4.36
CA THR A 127 -18.11 5.07 -4.85
C THR A 127 -19.62 4.90 -4.88
N ASN A 128 -20.35 5.85 -4.30
CA ASN A 128 -21.82 5.83 -4.24
C ASN A 128 -22.40 4.50 -3.70
N GLY A 129 -21.77 3.92 -2.67
CA GLY A 129 -22.22 2.67 -2.04
C GLY A 129 -21.96 1.40 -2.86
N LYS A 130 -21.20 1.47 -3.96
CA LYS A 130 -20.80 0.32 -4.76
C LYS A 130 -19.29 0.17 -4.75
N LEU A 131 -18.83 -1.08 -4.65
CA LEU A 131 -17.44 -1.41 -4.92
C LEU A 131 -17.26 -1.58 -6.42
N GLU A 132 -16.32 -0.84 -7.00
CA GLU A 132 -15.93 -0.95 -8.40
C GLU A 132 -14.41 -1.04 -8.53
N GLY A 133 -13.94 -1.77 -9.53
CA GLY A 133 -12.54 -1.68 -9.95
C GLY A 133 -12.34 -0.42 -10.77
N VAL A 134 -11.16 0.18 -10.66
CA VAL A 134 -10.75 1.36 -11.41
C VAL A 134 -9.38 1.17 -12.02
N THR A 135 -9.25 1.60 -13.27
CA THR A 135 -7.97 1.74 -13.95
C THR A 135 -7.32 3.01 -13.44
N ALA A 136 -6.21 2.85 -12.74
CA ALA A 136 -5.53 3.98 -12.17
C ALA A 136 -4.90 4.86 -13.28
N GLY A 137 -4.87 6.17 -13.06
CA GLY A 137 -4.42 7.16 -14.06
C GLY A 137 -5.47 7.54 -15.11
N LYS A 138 -6.63 6.85 -15.14
CA LYS A 138 -7.75 7.20 -16.04
C LYS A 138 -9.11 7.32 -15.36
N GLY A 139 -9.25 6.81 -14.13
CA GLY A 139 -10.52 6.84 -13.39
C GLY A 139 -11.66 6.04 -14.05
N THR A 140 -11.33 5.22 -15.05
CA THR A 140 -12.28 4.38 -15.79
C THR A 140 -12.50 3.06 -15.06
N ILE A 141 -13.70 2.50 -15.17
CA ILE A 141 -14.04 1.22 -14.53
C ILE A 141 -13.09 0.13 -15.07
N SER A 142 -12.55 -0.68 -14.16
CA SER A 142 -11.72 -1.85 -14.46
C SER A 142 -12.41 -3.12 -13.98
N ASP A 143 -12.50 -4.11 -14.87
CA ASP A 143 -12.97 -5.45 -14.53
C ASP A 143 -11.87 -6.33 -13.90
N LYS A 144 -10.65 -5.79 -13.78
CA LYS A 144 -9.46 -6.51 -13.26
C LYS A 144 -8.71 -5.67 -12.23
N PRO A 145 -9.32 -5.41 -11.05
CA PRO A 145 -8.58 -4.83 -9.94
C PRO A 145 -7.48 -5.77 -9.44
N GLU A 146 -6.38 -5.19 -8.99
CA GLU A 146 -5.13 -5.87 -8.60
C GLU A 146 -4.76 -5.63 -7.13
N LEU A 147 -5.26 -4.55 -6.53
CA LEU A 147 -5.07 -4.24 -5.11
C LEU A 147 -6.18 -3.34 -4.55
N VAL A 148 -6.07 -2.98 -3.27
CA VAL A 148 -6.88 -1.96 -2.61
C VAL A 148 -6.02 -0.74 -2.34
N MET A 149 -6.49 0.42 -2.82
CA MET A 149 -5.85 1.71 -2.56
C MET A 149 -6.75 2.59 -1.68
N PHE A 150 -6.13 3.43 -0.85
CA PHE A 150 -6.84 4.43 -0.05
C PHE A 150 -6.08 5.73 0.12
N GLU A 151 -6.79 6.77 0.55
CA GLU A 151 -6.23 8.07 0.83
C GLU A 151 -6.12 8.30 2.33
N LEU A 152 -4.95 8.74 2.78
CA LEU A 152 -4.73 9.14 4.18
C LEU A 152 -5.54 10.38 4.54
N GLU A 153 -5.75 11.27 3.57
CA GLU A 153 -6.50 12.52 3.69
C GLU A 153 -7.24 12.80 2.39
N LYS A 154 -8.29 13.63 2.46
CA LYS A 154 -9.06 14.02 1.28
C LYS A 154 -8.18 14.76 0.28
N LYS A 155 -8.06 14.22 -0.93
CA LYS A 155 -7.41 14.86 -2.08
C LYS A 155 -8.44 15.39 -3.05
N GLU A 156 -8.20 16.60 -3.58
CA GLU A 156 -8.93 17.14 -4.72
C GLU A 156 -8.25 16.69 -6.01
N ASP A 157 -8.29 15.39 -6.29
CA ASP A 157 -7.84 14.83 -7.56
C ASP A 157 -8.97 14.02 -8.24
N GLU A 158 -8.87 13.82 -9.55
CA GLU A 158 -9.89 13.12 -10.36
C GLU A 158 -10.06 11.64 -9.94
N TYR A 159 -9.12 11.12 -9.16
CA TYR A 159 -9.10 9.74 -8.68
C TYR A 159 -9.70 9.67 -7.27
N SER A 160 -11.03 9.58 -7.19
CA SER A 160 -11.67 9.26 -5.91
C SER A 160 -11.26 7.86 -5.46
N TYR A 161 -10.43 7.78 -4.43
CA TYR A 161 -10.18 6.57 -3.65
C TYR A 161 -10.79 6.74 -2.24
N PRO A 162 -11.13 5.64 -1.57
CA PRO A 162 -11.72 5.69 -0.23
C PRO A 162 -10.75 6.33 0.76
N LEU A 163 -11.29 7.08 1.72
CA LEU A 163 -10.51 7.58 2.84
C LEU A 163 -10.14 6.44 3.79
N LEU A 164 -9.07 6.64 4.57
CA LEU A 164 -8.61 5.71 5.61
C LEU A 164 -9.77 5.22 6.50
N GLU A 165 -10.68 6.12 6.88
CA GLU A 165 -11.84 5.81 7.73
C GLU A 165 -12.84 4.84 7.08
N GLU A 166 -12.83 4.72 5.75
CA GLU A 166 -13.73 3.86 5.00
C GLU A 166 -13.16 2.44 4.79
N ILE A 167 -11.86 2.25 5.01
CA ILE A 167 -11.16 1.00 4.77
C ILE A 167 -11.74 -0.21 5.50
N PRO A 168 -12.21 -0.11 6.75
CA PRO A 168 -12.85 -1.24 7.42
C PRO A 168 -14.04 -1.82 6.64
N ASN A 169 -14.80 -0.99 5.94
CA ASN A 169 -15.94 -1.46 5.13
C ASN A 169 -15.46 -2.29 3.93
N ILE A 170 -14.33 -1.90 3.35
CA ILE A 170 -13.71 -2.60 2.22
C ILE A 170 -13.19 -3.95 2.66
N VAL A 171 -12.42 -3.98 3.75
CA VAL A 171 -11.87 -5.22 4.30
C VAL A 171 -12.99 -6.17 4.69
N LYS A 172 -14.03 -5.68 5.38
CA LYS A 172 -15.22 -6.50 5.72
C LYS A 172 -15.96 -7.00 4.49
N TYR A 173 -16.05 -6.21 3.43
CA TYR A 173 -16.67 -6.63 2.17
C TYR A 173 -15.88 -7.76 1.50
N LEU A 174 -14.55 -7.62 1.40
CA LEU A 174 -13.66 -8.61 0.79
C LEU A 174 -13.64 -9.92 1.59
N LEU A 175 -13.55 -9.83 2.91
CA LEU A 175 -13.55 -11.01 3.79
C LEU A 175 -14.86 -11.82 3.73
N LYS A 176 -15.96 -11.22 3.26
CA LYS A 176 -17.25 -11.91 3.02
C LYS A 176 -17.34 -12.53 1.62
N ARG A 177 -16.40 -12.24 0.72
CA ARG A 177 -16.42 -12.64 -0.70
C ARG A 177 -15.07 -13.22 -1.12
N ASN A 178 -14.77 -14.42 -0.62
CA ASN A 178 -13.50 -15.09 -0.83
C ASN A 178 -13.10 -15.17 -2.31
N ASP A 179 -14.03 -15.55 -3.21
CA ASP A 179 -13.72 -15.69 -4.64
C ASP A 179 -13.30 -14.37 -5.28
N TYR A 180 -13.99 -13.28 -4.94
CA TYR A 180 -13.67 -11.96 -5.47
C TYR A 180 -12.38 -11.41 -4.88
N MET A 181 -12.15 -11.62 -3.59
CA MET A 181 -10.88 -11.28 -2.94
C MET A 181 -9.71 -12.05 -3.55
N GLN A 182 -9.89 -13.35 -3.81
CA GLN A 182 -8.89 -14.19 -4.46
C GLN A 182 -8.61 -13.72 -5.90
N GLN A 183 -9.65 -13.31 -6.64
CA GLN A 183 -9.48 -12.74 -7.98
C GLN A 183 -8.59 -11.47 -7.95
N ILE A 184 -8.78 -10.59 -6.97
CA ILE A 184 -7.93 -9.40 -6.80
C ILE A 184 -6.49 -9.83 -6.51
N ALA A 185 -6.30 -10.76 -5.57
CA ALA A 185 -4.97 -11.25 -5.20
C ALA A 185 -4.24 -11.90 -6.39
N ASP A 186 -4.95 -12.72 -7.18
CA ASP A 186 -4.39 -13.39 -8.36
C ASP A 186 -4.03 -12.38 -9.45
N ASN A 187 -4.87 -11.37 -9.69
CA ASN A 187 -4.56 -10.29 -10.63
C ASN A 187 -3.30 -9.54 -10.20
N GLY A 188 -3.23 -9.11 -8.93
CA GLY A 188 -2.06 -8.42 -8.37
C GLY A 188 -0.79 -9.27 -8.42
N ARG A 189 -0.89 -10.55 -8.05
CA ARG A 189 0.22 -11.51 -8.14
C ARG A 189 0.73 -11.65 -9.57
N ASN A 190 -0.17 -11.83 -10.53
CA ASN A 190 0.17 -11.99 -11.94
C ASN A 190 0.83 -10.74 -12.52
N HIS A 191 0.39 -9.54 -12.11
CA HIS A 191 1.05 -8.29 -12.47
C HIS A 191 2.45 -8.23 -11.85
N ALA A 192 2.57 -8.37 -10.53
CA ALA A 192 3.82 -8.23 -9.80
C ALA A 192 4.90 -9.22 -10.29
N LEU A 193 4.54 -10.47 -10.57
CA LEU A 193 5.49 -11.46 -11.11
C LEU A 193 6.05 -11.07 -12.50
N LYS A 194 5.27 -10.33 -13.30
CA LYS A 194 5.66 -9.90 -14.64
C LYS A 194 6.52 -8.65 -14.65
N THR A 195 6.34 -7.73 -13.71
CA THR A 195 6.96 -6.39 -13.75
C THR A 195 7.86 -6.08 -12.55
N GLU A 196 7.52 -6.55 -11.35
CA GLU A 196 8.14 -6.10 -10.08
C GLU A 196 9.17 -7.10 -9.52
N THR A 197 9.68 -8.01 -10.35
CA THR A 197 10.69 -9.00 -9.93
C THR A 197 12.07 -8.68 -10.50
N TRP A 198 13.13 -9.11 -9.80
CA TRP A 198 14.49 -9.05 -10.35
C TRP A 198 14.64 -9.77 -11.69
N GLY A 199 13.89 -10.86 -11.90
CA GLY A 199 13.86 -11.55 -13.19
C GLY A 199 13.18 -10.73 -14.29
N ALA A 200 12.12 -9.99 -13.98
CA ALA A 200 11.52 -9.03 -14.90
C ALA A 200 12.49 -7.91 -15.26
N ARG A 201 13.18 -7.36 -14.25
CA ARG A 201 14.18 -6.32 -14.44
C ARG A 201 15.37 -6.78 -15.29
N ALA A 202 15.85 -8.01 -15.08
CA ALA A 202 16.93 -8.58 -15.87
C ALA A 202 16.57 -8.69 -17.36
N ARG A 203 15.33 -9.12 -17.68
CA ARG A 203 14.85 -9.17 -19.07
C ARG A 203 14.70 -7.78 -19.70
N GLU A 204 14.26 -6.79 -18.92
CA GLU A 204 14.21 -5.40 -19.37
C GLU A 204 15.62 -4.87 -19.69
N MET A 205 16.60 -5.12 -18.81
CA MET A 205 17.99 -4.75 -19.06
C MET A 205 18.57 -5.43 -20.30
N GLU A 206 18.29 -6.73 -20.50
CA GLU A 206 18.70 -7.45 -21.70
C GLU A 206 18.14 -6.80 -22.97
N ARG A 207 16.83 -6.55 -23.01
CA ARG A 207 16.18 -5.89 -24.15
C ARG A 207 16.70 -4.47 -24.37
N ASP A 208 16.75 -3.65 -23.32
CA ASP A 208 16.94 -2.21 -23.46
C ASP A 208 18.41 -1.78 -23.49
N LEU A 209 19.34 -2.62 -23.03
CA LEU A 209 20.77 -2.29 -22.98
C LEU A 209 21.61 -3.18 -23.91
N LEU A 210 21.25 -4.47 -24.07
CA LEU A 210 22.03 -5.38 -24.90
C LEU A 210 21.61 -5.38 -26.37
N GLU A 211 20.42 -4.89 -26.73
CA GLU A 211 20.06 -4.67 -28.16
C GLU A 211 20.86 -3.53 -28.81
N PHE A 212 21.52 -2.69 -28.02
CA PHE A 212 22.35 -1.56 -28.50
C PHE A 212 23.86 -1.84 -28.46
N LEU A 213 24.28 -3.06 -28.06
CA LEU A 213 25.67 -3.52 -28.03
C LEU A 213 25.92 -4.55 -29.13
#